data_AF-A0A957PSK1-F1
#
_entry.id   AF-A0A957PSK1-F1
#
_cell.length_a   1.000
_cell.length_b   1.000
_cell.length_c   1.000
_cell.angle_alpha   90.00
_cell.angle_beta   90.00
_cell.angle_gamma   90.00
#
_symmetry.space_group_name_H-M   'P 1'
#
loop_
_entity.id
_entity.type
_entity.pdbx_description
1 polymer ?
#
loop_
_entity_poly.entity_id
_entity_poly.type
_entity_poly.pdbx_seq_one_letter_code
_entity_poly.pdbx_strand_id
1 'polypeptide(L)'
;MKKKITFILMFWLLVACGAPAAIEGGAGAPPDDPNPTSAPAMPAATRANPNNMQTAQTSTPLAAPPPESTPQAFAPAESFSPILYRTHADRYNSYQLLGGVQNGSWLSDEETLLLLEYERLIDVYEYPTGWVGNTTIHNVIDLDPPFCGMYFIGSDLLETSGWQFAFYQGWQVTLHPWTELPTSEIYTQTVHDWLTMQGLAQPQIQISRILKVDIEGDGVDEVFIEASYFKTPNPQSPQAEYGDYSIILMRKVSGNSVSVIPIIADLYHNIKPNALFPHTYFLNSFIDLNQDGNLEVVLDITRWEGSGMMVYEVKEWRVTQVISEVCAE
;
A
#
# COMPACT_ATOMS: atom_id res chain seq x y z
N MET A 1 -9.49 32.45 -40.23
CA MET A 1 -10.09 32.99 -38.99
C MET A 1 -9.14 32.71 -37.83
N LYS A 2 -8.47 33.74 -37.30
CA LYS A 2 -7.50 33.61 -36.19
C LYS A 2 -8.22 34.00 -34.89
N LYS A 3 -8.51 33.03 -34.01
CA LYS A 3 -8.99 33.31 -32.64
C LYS A 3 -7.79 33.62 -31.76
N LYS A 4 -7.68 34.87 -31.32
CA LYS A 4 -6.77 35.29 -30.24
C LYS A 4 -7.45 34.97 -28.92
N ILE A 5 -6.82 34.16 -28.09
CA ILE A 5 -7.21 33.93 -26.70
C ILE A 5 -6.40 34.91 -25.86
N THR A 6 -7.10 35.83 -25.21
CA THR A 6 -6.54 36.83 -24.30
C THR A 6 -6.53 36.23 -22.90
N PHE A 7 -5.34 35.97 -22.35
CA PHE A 7 -5.17 35.66 -20.93
C PHE A 7 -5.16 36.97 -20.14
N ILE A 8 -6.07 37.10 -19.17
CA ILE A 8 -6.08 38.18 -18.19
C ILE A 8 -5.25 37.71 -16.99
N LEU A 9 -4.05 38.27 -16.85
CA LEU A 9 -3.20 38.10 -15.67
C LEU A 9 -3.62 39.15 -14.63
N MET A 10 -4.22 38.72 -13.53
CA MET A 10 -4.58 39.61 -12.42
C MET A 10 -3.42 39.68 -11.43
N PHE A 11 -2.67 40.77 -11.50
CA PHE A 11 -1.52 41.07 -10.65
C PHE A 11 -2.00 41.66 -9.33
N TRP A 12 -1.78 40.98 -8.20
CA TRP A 12 -1.93 41.57 -6.88
C TRP A 12 -0.55 41.94 -6.32
N LEU A 13 -0.30 43.25 -6.24
CA LEU A 13 0.79 43.84 -5.46
C LEU A 13 0.34 43.90 -3.99
N LEU A 14 1.12 43.32 -3.08
CA LEU A 14 1.09 43.68 -1.66
C LEU A 14 2.51 43.92 -1.15
N VAL A 15 2.67 45.10 -0.56
CA VAL A 15 3.91 45.71 -0.08
C VAL A 15 4.08 45.43 1.43
N ALA A 16 5.31 45.00 1.77
CA ALA A 16 6.11 45.14 3.00
C ALA A 16 5.47 45.38 4.37
N CYS A 17 5.97 44.67 5.41
CA CYS A 17 6.85 45.25 6.45
C CYS A 17 7.21 44.26 7.58
N GLY A 18 8.47 44.33 8.05
CA GLY A 18 8.81 44.19 9.48
C GLY A 18 9.42 42.87 9.95
N ALA A 19 10.76 42.82 10.01
CA ALA A 19 11.51 41.93 10.92
C ALA A 19 11.56 42.53 12.33
N PRO A 20 11.76 41.70 13.38
CA PRO A 20 13.02 41.87 14.12
C PRO A 20 13.68 40.59 14.64
N ALA A 21 15.01 40.70 14.67
CA ALA A 21 16.01 40.30 15.69
C ALA A 21 16.10 38.85 16.21
N ALA A 22 17.34 38.37 16.10
CA ALA A 22 17.90 37.15 16.65
C ALA A 22 17.90 37.09 18.18
N ILE A 23 17.79 35.87 18.72
CA ILE A 23 18.27 35.51 20.05
C ILE A 23 19.25 34.35 19.90
N GLU A 24 20.51 34.64 20.19
CA GLU A 24 21.55 33.66 20.45
C GLU A 24 21.27 32.98 21.80
N GLY A 25 21.26 31.65 21.81
CA GLY A 25 21.14 30.84 23.02
C GLY A 25 21.94 29.57 22.86
N GLY A 26 23.19 29.60 23.33
CA GLY A 26 24.05 28.42 23.41
C GLY A 26 23.53 27.43 24.45
N ALA A 27 23.58 26.15 24.11
CA ALA A 27 23.40 25.05 25.05
C ALA A 27 24.50 24.01 24.80
N GLY A 28 25.16 23.64 25.88
CA GLY A 28 26.42 22.90 25.91
C GLY A 28 26.32 21.44 25.48
N ALA A 29 27.50 20.91 25.14
CA ALA A 29 27.75 19.52 24.86
C ALA A 29 27.51 18.62 26.10
N PRO A 30 26.90 17.44 25.93
CA PRO A 30 26.91 16.40 26.95
C PRO A 30 28.22 15.58 26.90
N PRO A 31 28.63 14.97 28.03
CA PRO A 31 29.88 14.25 28.17
C PRO A 31 29.85 12.85 27.52
N ASP A 32 31.04 12.42 27.09
CA ASP A 32 31.36 11.09 26.58
C ASP A 32 31.00 9.98 27.57
N ASP A 33 30.28 8.96 27.08
CA ASP A 33 29.98 7.74 27.81
C ASP A 33 30.94 6.60 27.38
N PRO A 34 31.45 5.76 28.29
CA PRO A 34 32.50 4.80 28.00
C PRO A 34 31.95 3.48 27.44
N ASN A 35 32.40 3.19 26.21
CA ASN A 35 32.80 1.90 25.65
C ASN A 35 32.50 0.61 26.47
N PRO A 36 31.60 -0.30 26.02
CA PRO A 36 31.50 -1.63 26.57
C PRO A 36 32.42 -2.64 25.84
N THR A 37 33.35 -3.16 26.65
CA THR A 37 34.04 -4.45 26.63
C THR A 37 33.55 -5.52 25.64
N SER A 38 34.48 -5.94 24.79
CA SER A 38 34.44 -7.12 23.91
C SER A 38 34.29 -8.45 24.66
N ALA A 39 33.37 -9.30 24.19
CA ALA A 39 33.22 -10.69 24.63
C ALA A 39 34.21 -11.64 23.90
N PRO A 40 34.55 -12.81 24.50
CA PRO A 40 35.57 -13.71 23.97
C PRO A 40 35.03 -14.69 22.91
N ALA A 41 35.89 -14.94 21.91
CA ALA A 41 35.69 -15.93 20.86
C ALA A 41 35.71 -17.39 21.41
N MET A 42 34.73 -18.19 20.98
CA MET A 42 34.73 -19.64 21.18
C MET A 42 35.54 -20.36 20.09
N PRO A 43 36.23 -21.47 20.42
CA PRO A 43 37.04 -22.22 19.47
C PRO A 43 36.22 -23.14 18.57
N ALA A 44 36.66 -23.25 17.31
CA ALA A 44 36.14 -24.15 16.30
C ALA A 44 36.37 -25.62 16.67
N ALA A 45 35.29 -26.42 16.62
CA ALA A 45 35.35 -27.86 16.76
C ALA A 45 35.51 -28.52 15.39
N THR A 46 36.68 -29.09 15.15
CA THR A 46 37.01 -29.98 14.04
C THR A 46 36.17 -31.26 14.14
N ARG A 47 35.31 -31.54 13.14
CA ARG A 47 34.69 -32.86 12.99
C ARG A 47 35.38 -33.64 11.88
N ALA A 48 35.86 -34.82 12.28
CA ALA A 48 36.47 -35.82 11.43
C ALA A 48 35.44 -36.45 10.47
N ASN A 49 35.91 -36.71 9.26
CA ASN A 49 35.26 -37.45 8.19
C ASN A 49 35.58 -38.95 8.36
N PRO A 50 34.57 -39.84 8.38
CA PRO A 50 34.83 -41.19 7.93
C PRO A 50 33.76 -41.75 6.98
N ASN A 51 34.28 -42.44 5.97
CA ASN A 51 33.75 -43.65 5.36
C ASN A 51 32.64 -43.53 4.31
N ASN A 52 33.13 -43.34 3.08
CA ASN A 52 33.02 -44.30 1.97
C ASN A 52 32.32 -45.64 2.32
N MET A 53 31.07 -45.79 1.91
CA MET A 53 30.46 -47.10 1.64
C MET A 53 29.78 -47.05 0.27
N GLN A 54 30.31 -47.86 -0.63
CA GLN A 54 29.84 -48.07 -1.99
C GLN A 54 28.64 -49.02 -1.93
N THR A 55 27.43 -48.49 -2.07
CA THR A 55 26.19 -49.28 -2.16
C THR A 55 25.91 -49.69 -3.60
N ALA A 56 25.64 -50.98 -3.79
CA ALA A 56 25.29 -51.57 -5.08
C ALA A 56 23.94 -51.04 -5.58
N GLN A 57 23.92 -50.53 -6.82
CA GLN A 57 22.71 -50.05 -7.47
C GLN A 57 21.82 -51.23 -7.87
N THR A 58 20.62 -51.28 -7.30
CA THR A 58 19.55 -52.18 -7.73
C THR A 58 18.61 -51.36 -8.62
N SER A 59 18.40 -51.79 -9.87
CA SER A 59 17.56 -51.07 -10.83
C SER A 59 16.09 -51.13 -10.42
N THR A 60 15.54 -49.99 -9.97
CA THR A 60 14.11 -49.81 -9.69
C THR A 60 13.30 -49.82 -10.98
N PRO A 61 12.15 -50.53 -11.06
CA PRO A 61 11.28 -50.50 -12.23
C PRO A 61 10.76 -49.08 -12.51
N LEU A 62 10.72 -48.70 -13.79
CA LEU A 62 10.21 -47.40 -14.25
C LEU A 62 8.73 -47.25 -13.82
N ALA A 63 8.42 -46.19 -13.07
CA ALA A 63 7.06 -45.88 -12.64
C ALA A 63 6.16 -45.61 -13.86
N ALA A 64 4.92 -46.09 -13.81
CA ALA A 64 3.92 -45.79 -14.83
C ALA A 64 3.70 -44.27 -14.92
N PRO A 65 3.46 -43.72 -16.12
CA PRO A 65 3.19 -42.30 -16.27
C PRO A 65 1.95 -41.92 -15.45
N PRO A 66 1.98 -40.78 -14.75
CA PRO A 66 0.84 -40.31 -13.98
C PRO A 66 -0.38 -40.13 -14.91
N PRO A 67 -1.60 -40.38 -14.40
CA PRO A 67 -2.81 -40.18 -15.17
C PRO A 67 -2.87 -38.74 -15.68
N GLU A 68 -3.16 -38.60 -16.97
CA GLU A 68 -3.34 -37.34 -17.67
C GLU A 68 -4.48 -36.57 -16.99
N SER A 69 -4.14 -35.49 -16.29
CA SER A 69 -5.12 -34.67 -15.57
C SER A 69 -6.09 -34.06 -16.58
N THR A 70 -7.34 -34.54 -16.57
CA THR A 70 -8.41 -33.94 -17.36
C THR A 70 -8.64 -32.51 -16.85
N PRO A 71 -8.60 -31.46 -17.71
CA PRO A 71 -8.85 -30.10 -17.27
C PRO A 71 -10.22 -30.01 -16.59
N GLN A 72 -10.21 -29.68 -15.30
CA GLN A 72 -11.44 -29.46 -14.56
C GLN A 72 -12.13 -28.22 -15.15
N ALA A 73 -13.35 -28.39 -15.65
CA ALA A 73 -14.13 -27.28 -16.17
C ALA A 73 -14.31 -26.24 -15.05
N PHE A 74 -13.82 -25.02 -15.27
CA PHE A 74 -13.98 -23.92 -14.33
C PHE A 74 -15.48 -23.67 -14.13
N ALA A 75 -15.89 -23.52 -12.87
CA ALA A 75 -17.22 -23.01 -12.54
C ALA A 75 -17.44 -21.66 -13.24
N PRO A 76 -18.68 -21.27 -13.54
CA PRO A 76 -18.96 -19.93 -14.08
C PRO A 76 -18.33 -18.87 -13.16
N ALA A 77 -17.74 -17.84 -13.76
CA ALA A 77 -17.12 -16.74 -13.03
C ALA A 77 -18.12 -16.18 -12.02
N GLU A 78 -17.70 -16.12 -10.77
CA GLU A 78 -18.50 -15.58 -9.68
C GLU A 78 -18.90 -14.13 -10.02
N SER A 79 -20.20 -13.84 -9.96
CA SER A 79 -20.69 -12.49 -10.21
C SER A 79 -20.49 -11.55 -9.02
N PHE A 80 -20.06 -12.08 -7.88
CA PHE A 80 -19.85 -11.33 -6.64
C PHE A 80 -18.69 -11.93 -5.84
N SER A 81 -17.86 -11.06 -5.27
CA SER A 81 -16.95 -11.44 -4.18
C SER A 81 -16.78 -10.28 -3.20
N PRO A 82 -16.73 -10.55 -1.88
CA PRO A 82 -16.20 -9.59 -0.94
C PRO A 82 -14.70 -9.39 -1.17
N ILE A 83 -14.20 -8.25 -0.72
CA ILE A 83 -12.78 -7.94 -0.59
C ILE A 83 -12.47 -7.96 0.89
N LEU A 84 -11.85 -9.04 1.33
CA LEU A 84 -11.47 -9.26 2.72
C LEU A 84 -9.99 -8.98 2.87
N TYR A 85 -9.61 -8.31 3.95
CA TYR A 85 -8.24 -7.91 4.17
C TYR A 85 -7.79 -8.20 5.61
N ARG A 86 -6.56 -8.66 5.76
CA ARG A 86 -5.96 -8.95 7.06
C ARG A 86 -4.52 -8.51 7.11
N THR A 87 -4.13 -7.91 8.24
CA THR A 87 -2.74 -7.59 8.57
C THR A 87 -2.19 -8.58 9.58
N HIS A 88 -0.86 -8.66 9.67
CA HIS A 88 -0.14 -9.45 10.67
C HIS A 88 -0.52 -9.11 12.13
N ALA A 89 -1.08 -7.93 12.40
CA ALA A 89 -1.39 -7.48 13.76
C ALA A 89 -2.77 -7.93 14.27
N ASP A 90 -3.58 -8.62 13.45
CA ASP A 90 -4.93 -8.97 13.87
C ASP A 90 -4.94 -10.06 14.95
N ARG A 91 -5.48 -9.69 16.12
CA ARG A 91 -5.60 -10.54 17.31
C ARG A 91 -6.86 -11.40 17.28
N TYR A 92 -7.77 -11.18 16.33
CA TYR A 92 -9.12 -11.73 16.36
C TYR A 92 -9.38 -12.81 15.30
N ASN A 93 -8.35 -13.25 14.56
CA ASN A 93 -8.47 -14.23 13.48
C ASN A 93 -9.56 -13.85 12.47
N SER A 94 -9.60 -12.56 12.15
CA SER A 94 -10.64 -11.95 11.34
C SER A 94 -10.06 -11.29 10.10
N TYR A 95 -10.94 -11.03 9.14
CA TYR A 95 -10.66 -10.15 8.03
C TYR A 95 -11.49 -8.89 8.21
N GLN A 96 -10.88 -7.73 8.03
CA GLN A 96 -11.62 -6.52 7.77
C GLN A 96 -12.35 -6.67 6.43
N LEU A 97 -13.64 -6.36 6.40
CA LEU A 97 -14.40 -6.23 5.17
C LEU A 97 -14.12 -4.85 4.57
N LEU A 98 -13.47 -4.81 3.41
CA LEU A 98 -13.18 -3.56 2.73
C LEU A 98 -14.32 -3.08 1.82
N GLY A 99 -15.25 -3.96 1.49
CA GLY A 99 -16.22 -3.78 0.42
C GLY A 99 -16.28 -5.01 -0.45
N GLY A 100 -16.75 -4.86 -1.68
CA GLY A 100 -16.94 -5.99 -2.58
C GLY A 100 -17.13 -5.54 -4.02
N VAL A 101 -17.14 -6.52 -4.91
CA VAL A 101 -17.40 -6.30 -6.33
C VAL A 101 -18.54 -7.20 -6.76
N GLN A 102 -19.54 -6.63 -7.42
CA GLN A 102 -20.62 -7.37 -8.05
C GLN A 102 -20.78 -6.95 -9.52
N ASN A 103 -20.66 -7.90 -10.45
CA ASN A 103 -20.77 -7.66 -11.89
C ASN A 103 -19.89 -6.49 -12.37
N GLY A 104 -18.65 -6.40 -11.86
CA GLY A 104 -17.71 -5.33 -12.15
C GLY A 104 -18.04 -3.97 -11.51
N SER A 105 -19.05 -3.90 -10.64
CA SER A 105 -19.40 -2.69 -9.89
C SER A 105 -18.91 -2.79 -8.45
N TRP A 106 -18.31 -1.72 -7.96
CA TRP A 106 -17.88 -1.59 -6.57
C TRP A 106 -19.07 -1.45 -5.62
N LEU A 107 -18.98 -2.10 -4.46
CA LEU A 107 -19.95 -2.06 -3.38
C LEU A 107 -19.28 -1.53 -2.10
N SER A 108 -20.03 -0.82 -1.27
CA SER A 108 -19.58 -0.50 0.09
C SER A 108 -19.45 -1.77 0.94
N ASP A 109 -18.79 -1.66 2.08
CA ASP A 109 -18.76 -2.72 3.09
C ASP A 109 -20.16 -3.07 3.61
N GLU A 110 -21.06 -2.11 3.81
CA GLU A 110 -22.45 -2.41 4.20
C GLU A 110 -23.24 -3.11 3.10
N GLU A 111 -23.13 -2.66 1.85
CA GLU A 111 -23.78 -3.32 0.70
C GLU A 111 -23.26 -4.74 0.52
N THR A 112 -21.95 -4.93 0.70
CA THR A 112 -21.31 -6.24 0.63
C THR A 112 -21.76 -7.15 1.75
N LEU A 113 -21.88 -6.62 2.97
CA LEU A 113 -22.33 -7.37 4.14
C LEU A 113 -23.74 -7.96 3.94
N LEU A 114 -24.63 -7.25 3.26
CA LEU A 114 -25.97 -7.73 2.93
C LEU A 114 -25.98 -8.90 1.93
N LEU A 115 -24.90 -9.07 1.18
CA LEU A 115 -24.73 -10.12 0.17
C LEU A 115 -23.81 -11.25 0.64
N LEU A 116 -23.18 -11.13 1.80
CA LEU A 116 -22.29 -12.14 2.34
C LEU A 116 -23.04 -13.45 2.63
N GLU A 117 -22.57 -14.51 1.99
CA GLU A 117 -22.86 -15.89 2.32
C GLU A 117 -21.76 -16.44 3.25
N TYR A 118 -22.14 -16.70 4.50
CA TYR A 118 -21.27 -17.31 5.49
C TYR A 118 -21.08 -18.82 5.23
N GLU A 119 -20.08 -19.41 5.87
CA GLU A 119 -19.70 -20.82 5.70
C GLU A 119 -19.28 -21.16 4.25
N ARG A 120 -18.88 -20.13 3.50
CA ARG A 120 -18.37 -20.24 2.14
C ARG A 120 -16.83 -20.25 2.15
N LEU A 121 -16.26 -21.03 1.24
CA LEU A 121 -14.81 -21.03 1.00
C LEU A 121 -14.36 -19.71 0.37
N ILE A 122 -13.25 -19.19 0.89
CA ILE A 122 -12.49 -18.07 0.35
C ILE A 122 -11.09 -18.54 -0.06
N ASP A 123 -10.60 -18.03 -1.18
CA ASP A 123 -9.20 -18.14 -1.56
C ASP A 123 -8.41 -16.99 -0.94
N VAL A 124 -7.26 -17.30 -0.35
CA VAL A 124 -6.39 -16.37 0.37
C VAL A 124 -5.13 -16.12 -0.45
N TYR A 125 -4.79 -14.85 -0.61
CA TYR A 125 -3.64 -14.37 -1.35
C TYR A 125 -2.75 -13.55 -0.42
N GLU A 126 -1.44 -13.80 -0.46
CA GLU A 126 -0.43 -12.99 0.21
C GLU A 126 0.39 -12.24 -0.84
N TYR A 127 0.61 -10.95 -0.64
CA TYR A 127 1.39 -10.16 -1.57
C TYR A 127 2.88 -10.14 -1.19
N PRO A 128 3.82 -10.30 -2.14
CA PRO A 128 3.65 -10.50 -3.59
C PRO A 128 3.60 -11.97 -4.03
N THR A 129 3.50 -12.91 -3.08
CA THR A 129 3.66 -14.36 -3.32
C THR A 129 2.52 -14.98 -4.13
N GLY A 130 1.30 -14.43 -4.06
CA GLY A 130 0.11 -14.94 -4.71
C GLY A 130 -0.74 -15.83 -3.79
N TRP A 131 -1.44 -16.79 -4.38
CA TRP A 131 -2.34 -17.69 -3.64
C TRP A 131 -1.55 -18.51 -2.60
N VAL A 132 -2.02 -18.49 -1.35
CA VAL A 132 -1.39 -19.20 -0.22
C VAL A 132 -2.27 -20.29 0.37
N GLY A 133 -3.56 -20.33 0.03
CA GLY A 133 -4.48 -21.34 0.51
C GLY A 133 -5.93 -20.93 0.40
N ASN A 134 -6.80 -21.69 1.06
CA ASN A 134 -8.19 -21.33 1.25
C ASN A 134 -8.60 -21.56 2.71
N THR A 135 -9.67 -20.89 3.11
CA THR A 135 -10.30 -21.05 4.42
C THR A 135 -11.79 -20.79 4.30
N THR A 136 -12.54 -20.99 5.39
CA THR A 136 -13.95 -20.68 5.46
C THR A 136 -14.13 -19.37 6.23
N ILE A 137 -15.05 -18.52 5.76
CA ILE A 137 -15.50 -17.37 6.56
C ILE A 137 -16.71 -17.74 7.41
N HIS A 138 -16.76 -17.18 8.61
CA HIS A 138 -17.87 -17.32 9.53
C HIS A 138 -18.62 -15.99 9.69
N ASN A 139 -19.68 -16.01 10.50
CA ASN A 139 -20.41 -14.80 10.88
C ASN A 139 -19.47 -13.66 11.28
N VAL A 140 -19.96 -12.43 11.08
CA VAL A 140 -19.35 -11.21 11.63
C VAL A 140 -19.00 -11.46 13.09
N ILE A 141 -17.77 -11.16 13.46
CA ILE A 141 -17.40 -11.16 14.87
C ILE A 141 -18.18 -10.01 15.50
N ASP A 142 -19.09 -10.32 16.42
CA ASP A 142 -19.90 -9.38 17.18
C ASP A 142 -19.00 -8.41 17.99
N LEU A 143 -18.40 -7.46 17.30
CA LEU A 143 -17.90 -6.21 17.83
C LEU A 143 -19.06 -5.24 17.64
N ASP A 144 -20.08 -5.32 18.48
CA ASP A 144 -21.12 -4.28 18.53
C ASP A 144 -20.74 -3.27 19.63
N PRO A 145 -20.54 -1.98 19.30
CA PRO A 145 -20.57 -1.40 17.95
C PRO A 145 -19.31 -1.74 17.12
N PRO A 146 -19.42 -1.76 15.77
CA PRO A 146 -18.29 -2.00 14.89
C PRO A 146 -17.18 -1.01 15.23
N PHE A 147 -15.96 -1.52 15.41
CA PHE A 147 -14.83 -0.68 15.79
C PHE A 147 -14.54 0.32 14.67
N CYS A 148 -14.75 1.60 14.95
CA CYS A 148 -14.72 2.70 13.99
C CYS A 148 -15.66 2.54 12.78
N GLY A 149 -16.77 1.82 12.92
CA GLY A 149 -17.70 1.57 11.81
C GLY A 149 -17.26 0.46 10.85
N MET A 150 -16.10 -0.16 11.05
CA MET A 150 -15.59 -1.23 10.18
C MET A 150 -16.13 -2.60 10.59
N TYR A 151 -16.42 -3.44 9.59
CA TYR A 151 -16.87 -4.82 9.81
C TYR A 151 -15.71 -5.81 9.78
N PHE A 152 -15.77 -6.80 10.67
CA PHE A 152 -14.78 -7.88 10.76
C PHE A 152 -15.45 -9.24 10.60
N ILE A 153 -14.96 -10.02 9.64
CA ILE A 153 -15.46 -11.34 9.27
C ILE A 153 -14.54 -12.39 9.88
N GLY A 154 -15.08 -13.29 10.70
CA GLY A 154 -14.30 -14.35 11.33
C GLY A 154 -13.81 -15.39 10.31
N SER A 155 -12.68 -16.03 10.58
CA SER A 155 -12.16 -17.12 9.75
C SER A 155 -11.49 -18.22 10.58
N ASP A 156 -11.42 -19.43 10.01
CA ASP A 156 -10.68 -20.55 10.58
C ASP A 156 -9.14 -20.39 10.49
N LEU A 157 -8.64 -19.31 9.87
CA LEU A 157 -7.21 -19.10 9.67
C LEU A 157 -6.55 -18.58 10.95
N LEU A 158 -5.83 -19.45 11.66
CA LEU A 158 -5.22 -19.15 12.96
C LEU A 158 -3.88 -18.43 12.89
N GLU A 159 -3.10 -18.61 11.82
CA GLU A 159 -1.77 -18.02 11.68
C GLU A 159 -1.59 -17.43 10.29
N THR A 160 -1.01 -16.24 10.23
CA THR A 160 -0.74 -15.51 8.99
C THR A 160 0.60 -14.82 9.08
N SER A 161 1.44 -15.01 8.06
CA SER A 161 2.52 -14.07 7.75
C SER A 161 1.98 -13.00 6.82
N GLY A 162 2.45 -11.77 7.01
CA GLY A 162 2.24 -10.70 6.03
C GLY A 162 0.83 -10.13 5.94
N TRP A 163 0.57 -9.53 4.78
CA TRP A 163 -0.65 -8.83 4.41
C TRP A 163 -1.43 -9.72 3.46
N GLN A 164 -2.71 -9.94 3.76
CA GLN A 164 -3.51 -10.90 3.03
C GLN A 164 -4.78 -10.27 2.50
N PHE A 165 -5.12 -10.68 1.28
CA PHE A 165 -6.43 -10.45 0.69
C PHE A 165 -7.14 -11.79 0.53
N ALA A 166 -8.45 -11.80 0.75
CA ALA A 166 -9.26 -12.98 0.52
C ALA A 166 -10.54 -12.64 -0.24
N PHE A 167 -10.95 -13.59 -1.06
CA PHE A 167 -12.06 -13.48 -1.98
C PHE A 167 -12.81 -14.78 -1.99
N TYR A 168 -14.07 -14.78 -2.40
CA TYR A 168 -14.78 -16.03 -2.58
C TYR A 168 -14.06 -16.96 -3.56
N GLN A 169 -14.05 -18.25 -3.23
CA GLN A 169 -13.39 -19.25 -4.06
C GLN A 169 -13.91 -19.19 -5.49
N GLY A 170 -12.98 -19.16 -6.44
CA GLY A 170 -13.27 -19.00 -7.87
C GLY A 170 -13.15 -17.56 -8.38
N TRP A 171 -13.05 -16.56 -7.50
CA TRP A 171 -12.66 -15.21 -7.87
C TRP A 171 -11.25 -15.23 -8.45
N GLN A 172 -11.10 -14.78 -9.69
CA GLN A 172 -9.81 -14.71 -10.37
C GLN A 172 -9.09 -13.46 -9.89
N VAL A 173 -7.92 -13.64 -9.29
CA VAL A 173 -7.07 -12.53 -8.84
C VAL A 173 -5.87 -12.45 -9.75
N THR A 174 -5.69 -11.29 -10.38
CA THR A 174 -4.48 -10.99 -11.15
C THR A 174 -3.52 -10.17 -10.30
N LEU A 175 -2.27 -10.61 -10.25
CA LEU A 175 -1.16 -9.89 -9.63
C LEU A 175 -0.08 -9.70 -10.68
N HIS A 176 0.48 -8.50 -10.79
CA HIS A 176 1.69 -8.28 -11.56
C HIS A 176 2.89 -8.09 -10.63
N PRO A 177 4.07 -8.60 -11.02
CA PRO A 177 5.29 -8.33 -10.27
C PRO A 177 5.62 -6.84 -10.36
N TRP A 178 6.07 -6.28 -9.24
CA TRP A 178 6.61 -4.94 -9.17
C TRP A 178 8.09 -5.02 -8.83
N THR A 179 8.81 -3.95 -9.12
CA THR A 179 10.22 -3.79 -8.76
C THR A 179 10.37 -2.58 -7.87
N GLU A 180 11.04 -2.75 -6.73
CA GLU A 180 11.46 -1.61 -5.91
C GLU A 180 12.62 -0.90 -6.60
N LEU A 181 12.49 0.42 -6.75
CA LEU A 181 13.54 1.24 -7.33
C LEU A 181 14.26 2.04 -6.23
N PRO A 182 15.58 2.25 -6.35
CA PRO A 182 16.26 3.18 -5.47
C PRO A 182 15.80 4.61 -5.75
N THR A 183 15.79 5.44 -4.70
CA THR A 183 15.63 6.89 -4.86
C THR A 183 16.74 7.43 -5.75
N SER A 184 16.37 8.25 -6.73
CA SER A 184 17.29 8.86 -7.68
C SER A 184 16.87 10.29 -8.01
N GLU A 185 17.79 11.07 -8.58
CA GLU A 185 17.58 12.49 -8.87
C GLU A 185 16.31 12.76 -9.69
N ILE A 186 16.00 11.89 -10.67
CA ILE A 186 14.80 12.04 -11.49
C ILE A 186 13.51 11.98 -10.65
N TYR A 187 13.44 11.11 -9.65
CA TYR A 187 12.26 10.97 -8.79
C TYR A 187 12.22 12.05 -7.72
N THR A 188 13.37 12.41 -7.14
CA THR A 188 13.48 13.56 -6.24
C THR A 188 13.00 14.85 -6.92
N GLN A 189 13.46 15.11 -8.14
CA GLN A 189 13.06 16.27 -8.93
C GLN A 189 11.58 16.21 -9.33
N THR A 190 11.07 15.01 -9.67
CA THR A 190 9.64 14.80 -9.97
C THR A 190 8.75 15.23 -8.80
N VAL A 191 9.08 14.79 -7.58
CA VAL A 191 8.33 15.17 -6.37
C VAL A 191 8.49 16.66 -6.07
N HIS A 192 9.72 17.19 -6.16
CA HIS A 192 9.98 18.62 -5.97
C HIS A 192 9.16 19.50 -6.90
N ASP A 193 9.16 19.21 -8.21
CA ASP A 193 8.45 19.98 -9.21
C ASP A 193 6.94 19.91 -9.01
N TRP A 194 6.43 18.73 -8.67
CA TRP A 194 5.01 18.54 -8.37
C TRP A 194 4.58 19.36 -7.14
N LEU A 195 5.32 19.26 -6.02
CA LEU A 195 5.03 20.02 -4.80
C LEU A 195 5.16 21.54 -5.02
N THR A 196 6.15 21.98 -5.79
CA THR A 196 6.32 23.39 -6.17
C THR A 196 5.14 23.90 -6.99
N MET A 197 4.66 23.08 -7.93
CA MET A 197 3.46 23.38 -8.72
C MET A 197 2.20 23.48 -7.86
N GLN A 198 2.11 22.72 -6.77
CA GLN A 198 1.03 22.82 -5.79
C GLN A 198 1.15 24.02 -4.83
N GLY A 199 2.26 24.78 -4.87
CA GLY A 199 2.44 26.00 -4.09
C GLY A 199 3.39 25.89 -2.90
N LEU A 200 4.12 24.77 -2.75
CA LEU A 200 5.20 24.67 -1.77
C LEU A 200 6.50 25.20 -2.38
N ALA A 201 6.93 26.40 -1.98
CA ALA A 201 8.05 27.08 -2.67
C ALA A 201 9.43 26.43 -2.49
N GLN A 202 9.65 25.73 -1.37
CA GLN A 202 10.94 25.08 -1.03
C GLN A 202 10.68 23.77 -0.26
N PRO A 203 10.07 22.78 -0.90
CA PRO A 203 9.68 21.54 -0.22
C PRO A 203 10.93 20.75 0.19
N GLN A 204 10.92 20.22 1.41
CA GLN A 204 11.93 19.23 1.85
C GLN A 204 11.48 17.87 1.34
N ILE A 205 12.25 17.27 0.43
CA ILE A 205 11.86 16.03 -0.24
C ILE A 205 12.30 14.82 0.56
N GLN A 206 11.33 14.03 1.00
CA GLN A 206 11.52 12.75 1.66
C GLN A 206 10.68 11.67 0.95
N ILE A 207 11.34 10.87 0.13
CA ILE A 207 10.77 9.70 -0.56
C ILE A 207 11.08 8.47 0.29
N SER A 208 10.05 7.74 0.69
CA SER A 208 10.16 6.50 1.47
C SER A 208 10.24 5.27 0.58
N ARG A 209 9.50 5.25 -0.54
CA ARG A 209 9.38 4.07 -1.40
C ARG A 209 9.10 4.44 -2.86
N ILE A 210 9.65 3.66 -3.78
CA ILE A 210 9.37 3.78 -5.21
C ILE A 210 9.12 2.40 -5.80
N LEU A 211 7.94 2.19 -6.37
CA LEU A 211 7.54 0.93 -6.98
C LEU A 211 7.31 1.11 -8.47
N LYS A 212 7.80 0.17 -9.28
CA LYS A 212 7.58 0.11 -10.71
C LYS A 212 6.75 -1.12 -11.06
N VAL A 213 5.62 -0.94 -11.74
CA VAL A 213 4.64 -1.99 -12.05
C VAL A 213 3.82 -1.59 -13.27
N ASP A 214 3.50 -2.54 -14.13
CA ASP A 214 2.52 -2.39 -15.22
C ASP A 214 1.13 -2.65 -14.63
N ILE A 215 0.34 -1.59 -14.38
CA ILE A 215 -1.01 -1.77 -13.79
C ILE A 215 -2.08 -2.01 -14.86
N GLU A 216 -1.79 -1.70 -16.13
CA GLU A 216 -2.76 -1.82 -17.23
C GLU A 216 -2.59 -3.12 -18.04
N GLY A 217 -1.53 -3.88 -17.77
CA GLY A 217 -1.19 -5.10 -18.49
C GLY A 217 -0.78 -4.86 -19.94
N ASP A 218 -0.35 -3.65 -20.30
CA ASP A 218 -0.01 -3.26 -21.67
C ASP A 218 1.49 -3.42 -21.99
N GLY A 219 2.28 -3.83 -21.00
CA GLY A 219 3.73 -3.99 -21.07
C GLY A 219 4.52 -2.71 -20.78
N VAL A 220 3.86 -1.62 -20.38
CA VAL A 220 4.50 -0.36 -19.98
C VAL A 220 4.35 -0.18 -18.48
N ASP A 221 5.47 -0.14 -17.76
CA ASP A 221 5.42 0.09 -16.32
C ASP A 221 5.09 1.56 -15.98
N GLU A 222 4.19 1.74 -15.02
CA GLU A 222 4.06 2.95 -14.21
C GLU A 222 5.06 2.95 -13.06
N VAL A 223 5.39 4.15 -12.57
CA VAL A 223 6.21 4.33 -11.37
C VAL A 223 5.41 5.07 -10.30
N PHE A 224 5.21 4.41 -9.16
CA PHE A 224 4.57 4.95 -7.98
C PHE A 224 5.62 5.44 -6.98
N ILE A 225 5.44 6.66 -6.48
CA ILE A 225 6.38 7.34 -5.58
C ILE A 225 5.62 7.68 -4.30
N GLU A 226 6.02 7.05 -3.20
CA GLU A 226 5.55 7.34 -1.86
C GLU A 226 6.47 8.38 -1.21
N ALA A 227 5.91 9.50 -0.78
CA ALA A 227 6.68 10.56 -0.16
C ALA A 227 5.89 11.23 0.96
N SER A 228 6.55 11.47 2.09
CA SER A 228 5.95 12.17 3.23
C SER A 228 7.00 12.94 3.99
N TYR A 229 6.66 14.16 4.40
CA TYR A 229 7.50 14.99 5.25
C TYR A 229 6.62 15.73 6.27
N PHE A 230 7.00 15.63 7.54
CA PHE A 230 6.40 16.35 8.64
C PHE A 230 7.50 17.00 9.47
N LYS A 231 7.45 18.33 9.64
CA LYS A 231 8.45 19.10 10.40
C LYS A 231 8.55 18.67 11.85
N THR A 232 7.40 18.36 12.45
CA THR A 232 7.33 17.75 13.77
C THR A 232 7.27 16.24 13.58
N PRO A 233 8.39 15.51 13.79
CA PRO A 233 8.47 14.09 13.48
C PRO A 233 7.72 13.29 14.54
N ASN A 234 6.43 13.10 14.32
CA ASN A 234 5.59 12.14 15.03
C ASN A 234 4.38 11.86 14.12
N PRO A 235 4.25 10.66 13.53
CA PRO A 235 3.08 10.31 12.70
C PRO A 235 1.79 10.26 13.53
N GLN A 236 1.92 10.17 14.85
CA GLN A 236 0.88 10.40 15.83
C GLN A 236 0.97 11.85 16.37
N SER A 237 1.31 12.84 15.57
CA SER A 237 1.09 14.23 15.95
C SER A 237 -0.28 14.65 15.43
N PRO A 238 -1.15 15.26 16.25
CA PRO A 238 -2.35 15.88 15.71
C PRO A 238 -2.03 17.14 14.89
N GLN A 239 -0.77 17.60 14.86
CA GLN A 239 -0.36 18.84 14.24
C GLN A 239 0.23 18.61 12.84
N ALA A 240 -0.13 19.49 11.92
CA ALA A 240 0.57 19.65 10.65
C ALA A 240 0.89 21.14 10.45
N GLU A 241 2.02 21.41 9.81
CA GLU A 241 2.57 22.74 9.60
C GLU A 241 2.62 23.08 8.10
N TYR A 242 2.77 24.38 7.78
CA TYR A 242 3.01 24.79 6.39
C TYR A 242 4.21 24.05 5.80
N GLY A 243 3.99 23.36 4.69
CA GLY A 243 5.02 22.60 3.98
C GLY A 243 5.11 21.12 4.36
N ASP A 244 4.33 20.67 5.35
CA ASP A 244 4.14 19.25 5.58
C ASP A 244 3.31 18.64 4.45
N TYR A 245 3.52 17.36 4.17
CA TYR A 245 2.77 16.61 3.16
C TYR A 245 2.84 15.10 3.38
N SER A 246 1.84 14.40 2.84
CA SER A 246 1.90 12.96 2.55
C SER A 246 1.23 12.71 1.22
N ILE A 247 1.94 12.10 0.27
CA ILE A 247 1.49 11.95 -1.10
C ILE A 247 1.88 10.57 -1.65
N ILE A 248 1.08 10.08 -2.58
CA ILE A 248 1.45 9.00 -3.49
C ILE A 248 1.21 9.50 -4.91
N LEU A 249 2.29 9.55 -5.70
CA LEU A 249 2.26 10.02 -7.08
C LEU A 249 2.50 8.84 -8.02
N MET A 250 1.74 8.80 -9.11
CA MET A 250 1.99 7.91 -10.25
C MET A 250 2.63 8.70 -11.39
N ARG A 251 3.82 8.28 -11.79
CA ARG A 251 4.52 8.75 -12.98
C ARG A 251 4.26 7.76 -14.12
N LYS A 252 3.51 8.20 -15.12
CA LYS A 252 3.14 7.39 -16.30
C LYS A 252 3.81 7.93 -17.56
N VAL A 253 4.28 7.02 -18.41
CA VAL A 253 4.87 7.36 -19.72
C VAL A 253 3.88 6.99 -20.81
N SER A 254 3.55 7.94 -21.69
CA SER A 254 2.69 7.69 -22.85
C SER A 254 3.33 8.29 -24.09
N GLY A 255 3.83 7.43 -24.97
CA GLY A 255 4.67 7.80 -26.10
C GLY A 255 5.91 8.58 -25.67
N ASN A 256 5.99 9.86 -26.07
CA ASN A 256 7.11 10.75 -25.74
C ASN A 256 6.79 11.70 -24.58
N SER A 257 5.68 11.49 -23.87
CA SER A 257 5.23 12.36 -22.78
C SER A 257 5.28 11.62 -21.45
N VAL A 258 5.62 12.36 -20.40
CA VAL A 258 5.62 11.90 -19.02
C VAL A 258 4.63 12.74 -18.26
N SER A 259 3.73 12.08 -17.55
CA SER A 259 2.74 12.72 -16.70
C SER A 259 2.93 12.26 -15.26
N VAL A 260 2.64 13.15 -14.33
CA VAL A 260 2.65 12.89 -12.88
C VAL A 260 1.25 13.12 -12.37
N ILE A 261 0.61 12.06 -11.89
CA ILE A 261 -0.78 12.04 -11.47
C ILE A 261 -0.80 11.71 -9.97
N PRO A 262 -1.42 12.53 -9.12
CA PRO A 262 -1.59 12.15 -7.72
C PRO A 262 -2.59 10.99 -7.65
N ILE A 263 -2.19 9.90 -6.97
CA ILE A 263 -3.14 8.88 -6.52
C ILE A 263 -3.90 9.44 -5.31
N ILE A 264 -3.14 9.95 -4.35
CA ILE A 264 -3.65 10.71 -3.21
C ILE A 264 -2.60 11.76 -2.82
N ALA A 265 -3.05 12.91 -2.32
CA ALA A 265 -2.14 13.94 -1.86
C ALA A 265 -2.77 14.85 -0.80
N ASP A 266 -2.15 14.86 0.38
CA ASP A 266 -2.38 15.84 1.41
C ASP A 266 -1.21 16.83 1.46
N LEU A 267 -1.53 18.12 1.33
CA LEU A 267 -0.57 19.22 1.44
C LEU A 267 -1.08 20.23 2.45
N TYR A 268 -0.23 20.55 3.42
CA TYR A 268 -0.61 21.45 4.50
C TYR A 268 -0.10 22.86 4.20
N HIS A 269 -1.02 23.76 3.84
CA HIS A 269 -0.74 25.17 3.51
C HIS A 269 -1.04 26.14 4.67
N ASN A 270 -1.51 25.66 5.82
CA ASN A 270 -1.97 26.53 6.89
C ASN A 270 -0.81 27.06 7.74
N ILE A 271 -0.80 28.38 7.97
CA ILE A 271 0.19 29.10 8.77
C ILE A 271 -0.16 29.02 10.28
N LYS A 272 -1.38 28.62 10.63
CA LYS A 272 -1.81 28.47 12.03
C LYS A 272 -1.82 26.98 12.43
N PRO A 273 -1.12 26.59 13.50
CA PRO A 273 -1.17 25.23 14.02
C PRO A 273 -2.57 24.96 14.58
N ASN A 274 -3.34 24.18 13.83
CA ASN A 274 -4.58 23.57 14.29
C ASN A 274 -4.33 22.06 14.46
N ALA A 275 -5.12 21.40 15.31
CA ALA A 275 -5.18 19.94 15.28
C ALA A 275 -5.83 19.52 13.95
N LEU A 276 -5.02 19.00 13.03
CA LEU A 276 -5.43 18.57 11.70
C LEU A 276 -5.43 17.04 11.56
N PHE A 277 -4.78 16.31 12.49
CA PHE A 277 -4.69 14.86 12.49
C PHE A 277 -4.29 14.30 11.12
N PRO A 278 -3.12 14.72 10.60
CA PRO A 278 -2.72 14.44 9.24
C PRO A 278 -2.67 12.95 8.96
N HIS A 279 -3.03 12.60 7.72
CA HIS A 279 -2.89 11.25 7.22
C HIS A 279 -1.48 11.02 6.71
N THR A 280 -0.97 9.80 6.92
CA THR A 280 0.24 9.29 6.25
C THR A 280 -0.15 8.08 5.42
N TYR A 281 0.15 8.12 4.13
CA TYR A 281 -0.18 7.07 3.17
C TYR A 281 1.03 6.20 2.85
N PHE A 282 0.80 4.91 2.66
CA PHE A 282 1.83 3.93 2.30
C PHE A 282 1.37 3.07 1.12
N LEU A 283 2.27 2.81 0.17
CA LEU A 283 2.01 1.86 -0.91
C LEU A 283 1.98 0.45 -0.34
N ASN A 284 0.82 -0.22 -0.43
CA ASN A 284 0.66 -1.59 0.05
C ASN A 284 0.89 -2.60 -1.08
N SER A 285 -0.02 -2.62 -2.06
CA SER A 285 -0.06 -3.63 -3.11
C SER A 285 -0.75 -3.14 -4.39
N PHE A 286 -0.60 -3.92 -5.46
CA PHE A 286 -1.29 -3.75 -6.74
C PHE A 286 -1.99 -5.07 -7.10
N ILE A 287 -3.30 -5.04 -7.28
CA ILE A 287 -4.14 -6.23 -7.39
C ILE A 287 -5.39 -5.93 -8.23
N ASP A 288 -5.73 -6.80 -9.17
CA ASP A 288 -7.00 -6.75 -9.92
C ASP A 288 -8.12 -7.29 -9.03
N LEU A 289 -8.82 -6.37 -8.36
CA LEU A 289 -9.87 -6.70 -7.40
C LEU A 289 -11.21 -6.88 -8.10
N ASN A 290 -11.43 -6.22 -9.24
CA ASN A 290 -12.72 -6.20 -9.94
C ASN A 290 -12.78 -7.10 -11.19
N GLN A 291 -11.69 -7.78 -11.55
CA GLN A 291 -11.53 -8.64 -12.73
C GLN A 291 -11.66 -7.92 -14.07
N ASP A 292 -11.32 -6.64 -14.13
CA ASP A 292 -11.31 -5.89 -15.39
C ASP A 292 -9.98 -5.96 -16.14
N GLY A 293 -8.98 -6.61 -15.55
CA GLY A 293 -7.65 -6.83 -16.11
C GLY A 293 -6.65 -5.72 -15.80
N ASN A 294 -7.08 -4.61 -15.20
CA ASN A 294 -6.19 -3.61 -14.63
C ASN A 294 -6.04 -3.85 -13.13
N LEU A 295 -4.88 -3.47 -12.59
CA LEU A 295 -4.64 -3.54 -11.14
C LEU A 295 -5.14 -2.27 -10.46
N GLU A 296 -5.86 -2.44 -9.36
CA GLU A 296 -6.09 -1.38 -8.40
C GLU A 296 -4.85 -1.10 -7.54
N VAL A 297 -4.71 0.16 -7.12
CA VAL A 297 -3.68 0.60 -6.20
C VAL A 297 -4.24 0.56 -4.79
N VAL A 298 -3.66 -0.30 -3.94
CA VAL A 298 -4.07 -0.46 -2.55
C VAL A 298 -3.09 0.26 -1.64
N LEU A 299 -3.63 1.09 -0.76
CA LEU A 299 -2.87 1.94 0.15
C LEU A 299 -3.22 1.64 1.60
N ASP A 300 -2.20 1.59 2.45
CA ASP A 300 -2.42 1.72 3.88
C ASP A 300 -2.45 3.20 4.25
N ILE A 301 -3.23 3.53 5.26
CA ILE A 301 -3.28 4.87 5.83
C ILE A 301 -3.15 4.79 7.34
N THR A 302 -2.39 5.72 7.90
CA THR A 302 -2.31 5.94 9.35
C THR A 302 -2.54 7.40 9.68
N ARG A 303 -3.06 7.64 10.88
CA ARG A 303 -3.20 8.96 11.51
C ARG A 303 -3.11 8.80 13.02
N TRP A 304 -3.20 9.91 13.74
CA TRP A 304 -3.44 9.87 15.19
C TRP A 304 -4.63 8.96 15.52
N GLU A 305 -4.37 7.95 16.35
CA GLU A 305 -5.35 6.97 16.86
C GLU A 305 -6.16 6.23 15.78
N GLY A 306 -5.68 6.20 14.54
CA GLY A 306 -6.42 5.58 13.44
C GLY A 306 -5.53 4.98 12.38
N SER A 307 -6.00 3.90 11.78
CA SER A 307 -5.45 3.33 10.57
C SER A 307 -6.57 2.86 9.65
N GLY A 308 -6.22 2.50 8.43
CA GLY A 308 -7.18 2.00 7.47
C GLY A 308 -6.56 1.61 6.15
N MET A 309 -7.45 1.38 5.19
CA MET A 309 -7.17 0.98 3.83
C MET A 309 -7.91 1.87 2.85
N MET A 310 -7.26 2.15 1.72
CA MET A 310 -7.91 2.77 0.57
C MET A 310 -7.58 2.00 -0.69
N VAL A 311 -8.52 1.97 -1.62
CA VAL A 311 -8.32 1.38 -2.94
C VAL A 311 -8.64 2.41 -4.01
N TYR A 312 -7.75 2.51 -4.99
CA TYR A 312 -7.87 3.40 -6.12
C TYR A 312 -7.88 2.61 -7.42
N GLU A 313 -8.92 2.86 -8.21
CA GLU A 313 -9.00 2.42 -9.60
C GLU A 313 -8.34 3.48 -10.48
N VAL A 314 -7.45 3.04 -11.37
CA VAL A 314 -6.78 3.89 -12.35
C VAL A 314 -7.20 3.45 -13.74
N LYS A 315 -7.91 4.34 -14.44
CA LYS A 315 -8.35 4.10 -15.83
C LYS A 315 -7.79 5.19 -16.74
N GLU A 316 -6.83 4.81 -17.57
CA GLU A 316 -6.05 5.68 -18.45
C GLU A 316 -5.30 6.78 -17.67
N TRP A 317 -6.00 7.89 -17.38
CA TRP A 317 -5.48 9.09 -16.71
C TRP A 317 -6.34 9.49 -15.51
N ARG A 318 -7.43 8.75 -15.25
CA ARG A 318 -8.39 9.05 -14.20
C ARG A 318 -8.13 8.14 -13.01
N VAL A 319 -7.91 8.76 -11.87
CA VAL A 319 -7.85 8.11 -10.58
C VAL A 319 -9.20 8.25 -9.89
N THR A 320 -9.77 7.14 -9.42
CA THR A 320 -11.03 7.13 -8.65
C THR A 320 -10.82 6.33 -7.39
N GLN A 321 -11.10 6.93 -6.23
CA GLN A 321 -11.17 6.17 -4.99
C GLN A 321 -12.44 5.32 -4.99
N VAL A 322 -12.27 4.00 -4.86
CA VAL A 322 -13.38 3.04 -4.93
C VAL A 322 -13.70 2.41 -3.57
N ILE A 323 -12.73 2.38 -2.65
CA ILE A 323 -12.90 1.94 -1.26
C ILE A 323 -12.21 2.93 -0.31
N SER A 324 -12.81 3.15 0.87
CA SER A 324 -12.32 4.07 1.90
C SER A 324 -12.59 3.59 3.32
N GLU A 325 -11.88 2.57 3.77
CA GLU A 325 -12.05 2.05 5.13
C GLU A 325 -11.03 2.65 6.08
N VAL A 326 -11.36 3.80 6.68
CA VAL A 326 -10.46 4.52 7.59
C VAL A 326 -11.11 4.70 8.95
N CYS A 327 -10.48 4.16 9.99
CA CYS A 327 -10.89 4.46 11.35
C CYS A 327 -10.64 5.95 11.66
N ALA A 328 -11.73 6.69 11.85
CA ALA A 328 -11.71 8.04 12.41
C ALA A 328 -12.08 7.96 13.90
N GLU A 329 -11.09 7.82 14.78
CA GLU A 329 -11.30 8.20 16.19
C GLU A 329 -11.43 9.72 16.33
#